data_AF-A0A0F9F6K8-F1
#
_entry.id   AF-A0A0F9F6K8-F1
#
_cell.length_a   1.000
_cell.length_b   1.000
_cell.length_c   1.000
_cell.angle_alpha   90.00
_cell.angle_beta   90.00
_cell.angle_gamma   90.00
#
_symmetry.space_group_name_H-M   'P 1'
#
loop_
_entity.id
_entity.type
_entity.pdbx_description
1 polymer ?
#
loop_
_entity_poly.entity_id
_entity_poly.type
_entity_poly.pdbx_seq_one_letter_code
_entity_poly.pdbx_strand_id
1 'polypeptide(L)'
;MKTRSILVVAMAASAVCSSQAMALIQYNDGGTYDITTTSNDDVWVDWQKPAMGTTVNVQNGGAVTSPYKMQAFEDSVVNVYGGSISNYLAYGSSRLSISDGSAGYLDTYDSSQVLLTGGSAGSIDAYDNSQITLAGGSLTGELWAFDYSAVDVSMGHLMTIVLYDSSQMLFTGGSVQYHILVSGGQASVSGGTIIGDFHVSGGQATWSGGLVGGNLAAAGNGVLTIEGSSFAVDGTPIGYGSLYSMLGGGWTNEPHRQLTRTLLNGDPIDSNFFIGQNASIVLVPEPATLALLAIGGIALVRRKRHTST
;
A
#
# COMPACT_ATOMS: atom_id res chain seq x y z
N MET A 1 -32.08 -65.49 -51.46
CA MET A 1 -32.39 -64.43 -50.48
C MET A 1 -31.26 -64.39 -49.45
N LYS A 2 -30.49 -63.31 -49.38
CA LYS A 2 -29.34 -63.15 -48.48
C LYS A 2 -29.80 -62.44 -47.20
N THR A 3 -29.78 -63.14 -46.08
CA THR A 3 -30.00 -62.62 -44.73
C THR A 3 -28.78 -61.79 -44.31
N ARG A 4 -28.99 -60.54 -43.90
CA ARG A 4 -27.95 -59.68 -43.32
C ARG A 4 -28.05 -59.73 -41.79
N SER A 5 -27.00 -60.21 -41.14
CA SER A 5 -26.85 -60.19 -39.69
C SER A 5 -26.38 -58.80 -39.24
N ILE A 6 -27.07 -58.22 -38.25
CA ILE A 6 -26.67 -56.98 -37.58
C ILE A 6 -25.76 -57.37 -36.42
N LEU A 7 -24.49 -56.99 -36.52
CA LEU A 7 -23.51 -57.10 -35.44
C LEU A 7 -23.74 -55.91 -34.48
N VAL A 8 -24.31 -56.18 -33.30
CA VAL A 8 -24.37 -55.21 -32.21
C VAL A 8 -23.00 -55.23 -31.52
N VAL A 9 -22.18 -54.21 -31.80
CA VAL A 9 -20.94 -53.97 -31.06
C VAL A 9 -21.31 -53.28 -29.75
N ALA A 10 -21.23 -54.02 -28.65
CA ALA A 10 -21.32 -53.46 -27.31
C ALA A 10 -20.11 -52.53 -27.09
N MET A 11 -20.36 -51.22 -26.95
CA MET A 11 -19.36 -50.27 -26.46
C MET A 11 -19.06 -50.59 -25.00
N ALA A 12 -17.84 -51.05 -24.74
CA ALA A 12 -17.29 -51.07 -23.40
C ALA A 12 -17.07 -49.61 -22.95
N ALA A 13 -17.75 -49.20 -21.88
CA ALA A 13 -17.49 -47.94 -21.19
C ALA A 13 -16.09 -47.99 -20.58
N SER A 14 -15.11 -47.45 -21.30
CA SER A 14 -13.77 -47.20 -20.76
C SER A 14 -13.89 -46.07 -19.75
N ALA A 15 -13.71 -46.39 -18.47
CA ALA A 15 -13.46 -45.38 -17.45
C ALA A 15 -12.12 -44.71 -17.79
N VAL A 16 -12.18 -43.63 -18.56
CA VAL A 16 -11.04 -42.73 -18.75
C VAL A 16 -10.88 -42.01 -17.42
N CYS A 17 -9.99 -42.53 -16.56
CA CYS A 17 -9.43 -41.74 -15.48
C CYS A 17 -8.73 -40.56 -16.14
N SER A 18 -9.42 -39.42 -16.23
CA SER A 18 -8.83 -38.16 -16.66
C SER A 18 -7.84 -37.75 -15.58
N SER A 19 -6.60 -38.20 -15.67
CA SER A 19 -5.51 -37.50 -15.03
C SER A 19 -5.54 -36.09 -15.62
N GLN A 20 -5.95 -35.10 -14.84
CA GLN A 20 -5.77 -33.71 -15.21
C GLN A 20 -4.27 -33.53 -15.39
N ALA A 21 -3.81 -33.53 -16.64
CA ALA A 21 -2.47 -33.10 -16.95
C ALA A 21 -2.41 -31.64 -16.48
N MET A 22 -1.54 -31.35 -15.51
CA MET A 22 -1.28 -29.96 -15.12
C MET A 22 -0.75 -29.28 -16.38
N ALA A 23 -1.57 -28.43 -17.00
CA ALA A 23 -1.15 -27.66 -18.15
C ALA A 23 -0.61 -26.34 -17.63
N LEU A 24 0.42 -25.83 -18.30
CA LEU A 24 0.86 -24.46 -18.11
C LEU A 24 0.30 -23.66 -19.29
N ILE A 25 -0.42 -22.58 -19.01
CA ILE A 25 -0.83 -21.64 -20.05
C ILE A 25 0.23 -20.55 -20.13
N GLN A 26 0.86 -20.39 -21.29
CA GLN A 26 1.89 -19.38 -21.50
C GLN A 26 1.51 -18.43 -22.63
N TYR A 27 1.56 -17.12 -22.34
CA TYR A 27 1.44 -16.04 -23.30
C TYR A 27 2.77 -15.29 -23.36
N ASN A 28 3.48 -15.32 -24.49
CA ASN A 28 4.85 -14.79 -24.57
C ASN A 28 5.23 -14.26 -25.96
N ASP A 29 4.26 -13.73 -26.68
CA ASP A 29 4.39 -13.34 -28.10
C ASP A 29 4.13 -11.85 -28.36
N GLY A 30 3.94 -11.04 -27.31
CA GLY A 30 3.62 -9.62 -27.40
C GLY A 30 2.17 -9.34 -27.80
N GLY A 31 1.33 -10.38 -27.87
CA GLY A 31 -0.09 -10.25 -28.16
C GLY A 31 -0.89 -9.67 -27.00
N THR A 32 -2.19 -9.48 -27.25
CA THR A 32 -3.19 -9.16 -26.22
C THR A 32 -4.19 -10.30 -26.13
N TYR A 33 -4.43 -10.79 -24.91
CA TYR A 33 -5.25 -11.96 -24.64
C TYR A 33 -6.35 -11.64 -23.65
N ASP A 34 -7.52 -12.24 -23.85
CA ASP A 34 -8.62 -12.16 -22.89
C ASP A 34 -8.85 -13.54 -22.24
N ILE A 35 -8.85 -13.58 -20.92
CA ILE A 35 -9.34 -14.71 -20.13
C ILE A 35 -10.79 -14.38 -19.75
N THR A 36 -11.73 -15.09 -20.36
CA THR A 36 -13.18 -14.92 -20.16
C THR A 36 -13.85 -16.12 -19.47
N THR A 37 -13.07 -17.17 -19.18
CA THR A 37 -13.49 -18.37 -18.47
C THR A 37 -12.50 -18.72 -17.37
N THR A 38 -12.89 -19.63 -16.47
CA THR A 38 -11.99 -20.17 -15.45
C THR A 38 -10.86 -20.99 -16.07
N SER A 39 -9.63 -20.64 -15.75
CA SER A 39 -8.42 -21.44 -15.91
C SER A 39 -8.16 -22.21 -14.61
N ASN A 40 -8.00 -23.52 -14.74
CA ASN A 40 -7.58 -24.42 -13.65
C ASN A 40 -6.13 -24.84 -13.86
N ASP A 41 -5.28 -23.88 -14.21
CA ASP A 41 -3.89 -24.07 -14.58
C ASP A 41 -3.11 -22.78 -14.28
N ASP A 42 -1.79 -22.90 -14.07
CA ASP A 42 -0.92 -21.74 -13.91
C ASP A 42 -0.86 -20.95 -15.23
N VAL A 43 -0.82 -19.62 -15.11
CA VAL A 43 -0.77 -18.71 -16.25
C VAL A 43 0.51 -17.90 -16.19
N TRP A 44 1.40 -18.03 -17.18
CA TRP A 44 2.64 -17.27 -17.29
C TRP A 44 2.58 -16.28 -18.44
N VAL A 45 2.98 -15.03 -18.17
CA VAL A 45 3.02 -13.95 -19.15
C VAL A 45 4.47 -13.49 -19.34
N ASP A 46 5.01 -13.63 -20.55
CA ASP A 46 6.38 -13.28 -20.95
C ASP A 46 7.52 -14.06 -20.29
N TRP A 47 7.24 -15.24 -19.72
CA TRP A 47 8.31 -16.09 -19.18
C TRP A 47 9.36 -16.44 -20.25
N GLN A 48 10.64 -16.18 -19.93
CA GLN A 48 11.82 -16.40 -20.79
C GLN A 48 11.81 -15.64 -22.13
N LYS A 49 10.93 -14.65 -22.28
CA LYS A 49 10.81 -13.81 -23.49
C LYS A 49 10.73 -12.34 -23.08
N PRO A 50 11.84 -11.75 -22.60
CA PRO A 50 11.85 -10.34 -22.21
C PRO A 50 11.53 -9.42 -23.38
N ALA A 51 10.96 -8.26 -23.07
CA ALA A 51 10.64 -7.17 -24.00
C ALA A 51 9.55 -7.50 -25.05
N MET A 52 8.69 -8.47 -24.76
CA MET A 52 7.56 -8.78 -25.64
C MET A 52 6.37 -7.86 -25.36
N GLY A 53 6.19 -7.38 -24.13
CA GLY A 53 5.08 -6.52 -23.75
C GLY A 53 3.71 -7.20 -23.87
N THR A 54 3.62 -8.52 -23.63
CA THR A 54 2.37 -9.27 -23.74
C THR A 54 1.36 -8.74 -22.73
N THR A 55 0.13 -8.55 -23.19
CA THR A 55 -0.98 -8.08 -22.35
C THR A 55 -2.01 -9.20 -22.13
N VAL A 56 -2.41 -9.43 -20.88
CA VAL A 56 -3.50 -10.35 -20.53
C VAL A 56 -4.58 -9.60 -19.76
N ASN A 57 -5.81 -9.65 -20.25
CA ASN A 57 -6.97 -9.09 -19.59
C ASN A 57 -7.83 -10.21 -18.98
N VAL A 58 -8.07 -10.15 -17.67
CA VAL A 58 -8.95 -11.06 -16.95
C VAL A 58 -10.32 -10.38 -16.84
N GLN A 59 -11.20 -10.74 -17.76
CA GLN A 59 -12.53 -10.15 -17.94
C GLN A 59 -13.54 -10.78 -16.97
N ASN A 60 -14.73 -10.18 -16.85
CA ASN A 60 -15.83 -10.78 -16.09
C ASN A 60 -16.12 -12.23 -16.54
N GLY A 61 -16.25 -13.14 -15.57
CA GLY A 61 -16.36 -14.59 -15.79
C GLY A 61 -15.02 -15.31 -15.99
N GLY A 62 -13.96 -14.57 -16.33
CA GLY A 62 -12.59 -15.05 -16.33
C GLY A 62 -12.05 -15.24 -14.92
N ALA A 63 -11.34 -16.34 -14.70
CA ALA A 63 -10.70 -16.58 -13.41
C ALA A 63 -9.41 -17.39 -13.54
N VAL A 64 -8.43 -17.12 -12.68
CA VAL A 64 -7.31 -18.04 -12.38
C VAL A 64 -7.45 -18.43 -10.92
N THR A 65 -7.97 -19.63 -10.66
CA THR A 65 -8.41 -20.04 -9.32
C THR A 65 -7.32 -20.77 -8.54
N SER A 66 -7.41 -20.74 -7.20
CA SER A 66 -6.56 -21.55 -6.32
C SER A 66 -6.65 -23.05 -6.67
N PRO A 67 -5.54 -23.82 -6.61
CA PRO A 67 -4.21 -23.44 -6.13
C PRO A 67 -3.32 -22.74 -7.16
N TYR A 68 -3.83 -22.49 -8.37
CA TYR A 68 -3.06 -21.94 -9.47
C TYR A 68 -2.79 -20.44 -9.29
N LYS A 69 -1.77 -19.97 -9.99
CA LYS A 69 -1.28 -18.59 -9.92
C LYS A 69 -1.08 -18.01 -11.31
N MET A 70 -1.20 -16.70 -11.38
CA MET A 70 -0.78 -15.92 -12.55
C MET A 70 0.58 -15.30 -12.25
N GLN A 71 1.54 -15.46 -13.17
CA GLN A 71 2.88 -14.89 -13.05
C GLN A 71 3.17 -14.02 -14.26
N ALA A 72 3.52 -12.77 -14.00
CA ALA A 72 3.87 -11.78 -15.01
C ALA A 72 5.37 -11.46 -14.92
N PHE A 73 6.05 -11.48 -16.06
CA PHE A 73 7.49 -11.26 -16.14
C PHE A 73 7.81 -10.05 -17.01
N GLU A 74 8.98 -9.47 -16.79
CA GLU A 74 9.58 -8.49 -17.69
C GLU A 74 8.68 -7.26 -17.91
N ASP A 75 8.26 -6.93 -19.12
CA ASP A 75 7.42 -5.76 -19.43
C ASP A 75 5.94 -6.11 -19.67
N SER A 76 5.51 -7.29 -19.23
CA SER A 76 4.13 -7.74 -19.40
C SER A 76 3.11 -6.90 -18.62
N VAL A 77 1.89 -6.88 -19.13
CA VAL A 77 0.75 -6.15 -18.55
C VAL A 77 -0.38 -7.12 -18.25
N VAL A 78 -0.88 -7.10 -17.02
CA VAL A 78 -2.08 -7.83 -16.62
C VAL A 78 -3.14 -6.83 -16.17
N ASN A 79 -4.33 -6.95 -16.73
CA ASN A 79 -5.48 -6.12 -16.36
C ASN A 79 -6.59 -7.00 -15.79
N VAL A 80 -7.24 -6.55 -14.71
CA VAL A 80 -8.43 -7.20 -14.13
C VAL A 80 -9.62 -6.24 -14.28
N TYR A 81 -10.59 -6.67 -15.10
CA TYR A 81 -11.80 -5.93 -15.49
C TYR A 81 -13.07 -6.66 -15.05
N GLY A 82 -13.10 -7.13 -13.79
CA GLY A 82 -14.25 -7.85 -13.24
C GLY A 82 -14.07 -9.36 -13.08
N GLY A 83 -12.96 -9.92 -13.58
CA GLY A 83 -12.61 -11.32 -13.32
C GLY A 83 -11.89 -11.52 -11.97
N SER A 84 -11.33 -12.71 -11.76
CA SER A 84 -10.62 -13.02 -10.51
C SER A 84 -9.26 -13.71 -10.69
N ILE A 85 -8.28 -13.32 -9.89
CA ILE A 85 -6.97 -13.98 -9.83
C ILE A 85 -6.72 -14.40 -8.38
N SER A 86 -6.50 -15.68 -8.11
CA SER A 86 -6.28 -16.13 -6.73
C SER A 86 -4.94 -15.67 -6.17
N ASN A 87 -3.86 -15.85 -6.93
CA ASN A 87 -2.51 -15.45 -6.56
C ASN A 87 -1.83 -14.84 -7.78
N TYR A 88 -1.15 -13.73 -7.58
CA TYR A 88 -0.44 -13.03 -8.64
C TYR A 88 0.99 -12.72 -8.19
N LEU A 89 1.96 -13.03 -9.06
CA LEU A 89 3.36 -12.70 -8.83
C LEU A 89 3.87 -11.89 -10.01
N ALA A 90 4.41 -10.71 -9.75
CA ALA A 90 5.01 -9.83 -10.75
C ALA A 90 6.52 -9.72 -10.56
N TYR A 91 7.23 -9.88 -11.67
CA TYR A 91 8.70 -9.78 -11.76
C TYR A 91 9.09 -8.75 -12.82
N GLY A 92 10.34 -8.30 -12.79
CA GLY A 92 10.90 -7.34 -13.74
C GLY A 92 10.22 -5.97 -13.66
N SER A 93 9.68 -5.49 -14.77
CA SER A 93 8.95 -4.21 -14.90
C SER A 93 7.46 -4.42 -15.18
N SER A 94 6.92 -5.58 -14.80
CA SER A 94 5.55 -5.97 -15.14
C SER A 94 4.53 -5.13 -14.40
N ARG A 95 3.32 -5.03 -14.95
CA ARG A 95 2.27 -4.14 -14.45
C ARG A 95 0.98 -4.88 -14.23
N LEU A 96 0.40 -4.76 -13.05
CA LEU A 96 -0.95 -5.20 -12.73
C LEU A 96 -1.86 -3.99 -12.56
N SER A 97 -2.98 -3.96 -13.28
CA SER A 97 -4.04 -2.97 -13.08
C SER A 97 -5.35 -3.66 -12.70
N ILE A 98 -5.91 -3.32 -11.53
CA ILE A 98 -7.21 -3.80 -11.07
C ILE A 98 -8.16 -2.60 -11.01
N SER A 99 -9.18 -2.63 -11.86
CA SER A 99 -10.22 -1.59 -11.90
C SER A 99 -11.59 -2.11 -11.48
N ASP A 100 -11.81 -3.41 -11.62
CA ASP A 100 -12.94 -4.15 -11.08
C ASP A 100 -12.51 -5.62 -10.85
N GLY A 101 -13.35 -6.41 -10.19
CA GLY A 101 -13.07 -7.80 -9.90
C GLY A 101 -12.21 -7.97 -8.65
N SER A 102 -11.48 -9.08 -8.58
CA SER A 102 -10.68 -9.40 -7.40
C SER A 102 -9.34 -10.02 -7.72
N ALA A 103 -8.36 -9.72 -6.87
CA ALA A 103 -7.14 -10.49 -6.82
C ALA A 103 -6.85 -10.89 -5.36
N GLY A 104 -6.39 -12.11 -5.11
CA GLY A 104 -6.12 -12.59 -3.77
C GLY A 104 -4.79 -12.04 -3.27
N TYR A 105 -3.77 -12.89 -3.21
CA TYR A 105 -2.44 -12.50 -2.74
C TYR A 105 -1.57 -11.98 -3.89
N LEU A 106 -0.95 -10.81 -3.72
CA LEU A 106 -0.13 -10.15 -4.73
C LEU A 106 1.31 -9.99 -4.22
N ASP A 107 2.26 -10.62 -4.90
CA ASP A 107 3.70 -10.37 -4.69
C ASP A 107 4.26 -9.57 -5.86
N THR A 108 4.99 -8.50 -5.56
CA THR A 108 5.67 -7.67 -6.57
C THR A 108 7.15 -7.60 -6.26
N TYR A 109 7.98 -7.93 -7.26
CA TYR A 109 9.44 -7.91 -7.19
C TYR A 109 10.04 -6.93 -8.20
N ASP A 110 11.34 -6.68 -8.08
CA ASP A 110 12.15 -5.85 -8.97
C ASP A 110 11.65 -4.40 -9.11
N SER A 111 11.03 -4.04 -10.24
CA SER A 111 10.47 -2.70 -10.54
C SER A 111 9.02 -2.80 -11.01
N SER A 112 8.32 -3.84 -10.57
CA SER A 112 6.94 -4.09 -10.97
C SER A 112 5.96 -3.11 -10.31
N GLN A 113 4.78 -3.00 -10.91
CA GLN A 113 3.80 -1.96 -10.54
C GLN A 113 2.42 -2.56 -10.33
N VAL A 114 1.72 -2.14 -9.28
CA VAL A 114 0.31 -2.46 -9.04
C VAL A 114 -0.48 -1.17 -8.96
N LEU A 115 -1.54 -1.08 -9.76
CA LEU A 115 -2.52 -0.01 -9.73
C LEU A 115 -3.89 -0.57 -9.34
N LEU A 116 -4.39 -0.20 -8.16
CA LEU A 116 -5.75 -0.51 -7.69
C LEU A 116 -6.61 0.75 -7.78
N THR A 117 -7.53 0.79 -8.74
CA THR A 117 -8.48 1.90 -8.94
C THR A 117 -9.91 1.55 -8.54
N GLY A 118 -10.22 0.26 -8.40
CA GLY A 118 -11.51 -0.29 -7.99
C GLY A 118 -11.35 -1.76 -7.58
N GLY A 119 -12.44 -2.52 -7.52
CA GLY A 119 -12.40 -3.93 -7.14
C GLY A 119 -11.83 -4.19 -5.73
N SER A 120 -11.25 -5.37 -5.54
CA SER A 120 -10.63 -5.77 -4.26
C SER A 120 -9.32 -6.54 -4.43
N ALA A 121 -8.37 -6.30 -3.55
CA ALA A 121 -7.19 -7.15 -3.37
C ALA A 121 -7.21 -7.83 -1.98
N GLY A 122 -6.56 -8.99 -1.86
CA GLY A 122 -6.30 -9.67 -0.59
C GLY A 122 -5.18 -8.97 0.19
N SER A 123 -3.96 -9.50 0.12
CA SER A 123 -2.76 -8.82 0.63
C SER A 123 -1.82 -8.46 -0.51
N ILE A 124 -0.97 -7.46 -0.29
CA ILE A 124 0.04 -7.00 -1.25
C ILE A 124 1.39 -6.93 -0.53
N ASP A 125 2.37 -7.67 -1.04
CA ASP A 125 3.74 -7.63 -0.57
C ASP A 125 4.65 -7.06 -1.67
N ALA A 126 5.25 -5.91 -1.38
CA ALA A 126 6.08 -5.15 -2.31
C ALA A 126 7.55 -5.20 -1.94
N TYR A 127 8.35 -5.83 -2.80
CA TYR A 127 9.79 -6.02 -2.64
C TYR A 127 10.59 -5.15 -3.61
N ASP A 128 11.90 -5.03 -3.36
CA ASP A 128 12.86 -4.32 -4.20
C ASP A 128 12.47 -2.85 -4.48
N ASN A 129 12.21 -2.48 -5.74
CA ASN A 129 11.83 -1.12 -6.18
C ASN A 129 10.39 -1.10 -6.72
N SER A 130 9.55 -2.02 -6.24
CA SER A 130 8.16 -2.13 -6.69
C SER A 130 7.33 -0.89 -6.30
N GLN A 131 6.32 -0.58 -7.10
CA GLN A 131 5.47 0.60 -6.91
C GLN A 131 4.00 0.20 -6.79
N ILE A 132 3.37 0.54 -5.67
CA ILE A 132 1.96 0.26 -5.42
C ILE A 132 1.20 1.58 -5.39
N THR A 133 0.16 1.72 -6.22
CA THR A 133 -0.74 2.87 -6.23
C THR A 133 -2.17 2.43 -5.93
N LEU A 134 -2.74 3.00 -4.87
CA LEU A 134 -4.11 2.78 -4.42
C LEU A 134 -4.90 4.07 -4.62
N ALA A 135 -5.64 4.11 -5.71
CA ALA A 135 -6.51 5.23 -6.09
C ALA A 135 -8.00 4.90 -5.91
N GLY A 136 -8.31 3.76 -5.28
CA GLY A 136 -9.66 3.29 -5.01
C GLY A 136 -9.66 1.85 -4.50
N GLY A 137 -10.82 1.18 -4.61
CA GLY A 137 -10.97 -0.24 -4.24
C GLY A 137 -10.81 -0.52 -2.75
N SER A 138 -10.68 -1.81 -2.44
CA SER A 138 -10.51 -2.31 -1.07
C SER A 138 -9.37 -3.33 -0.99
N LEU A 139 -8.46 -3.16 -0.05
CA LEU A 139 -7.49 -4.16 0.36
C LEU A 139 -7.99 -4.85 1.63
N THR A 140 -8.38 -6.11 1.51
CA THR A 140 -9.03 -6.88 2.59
C THR A 140 -8.04 -7.53 3.56
N GLY A 141 -6.78 -7.62 3.17
CA GLY A 141 -5.64 -8.04 3.96
C GLY A 141 -4.66 -6.88 4.18
N GLU A 142 -3.38 -7.21 4.25
CA GLU A 142 -2.32 -6.28 4.66
C GLU A 142 -1.51 -5.80 3.45
N LEU A 143 -0.97 -4.58 3.52
CA LEU A 143 0.01 -4.08 2.58
C LEU A 143 1.38 -4.03 3.25
N TRP A 144 2.33 -4.80 2.76
CA TRP A 144 3.71 -4.83 3.26
C TRP A 144 4.63 -4.25 2.20
N ALA A 145 5.45 -3.27 2.58
CA ALA A 145 6.43 -2.64 1.71
C ALA A 145 7.84 -2.85 2.29
N PHE A 146 8.73 -3.43 1.49
CA PHE A 146 10.10 -3.76 1.85
C PHE A 146 11.10 -3.01 0.98
N ASP A 147 12.39 -3.10 1.31
CA ASP A 147 13.50 -2.58 0.51
C ASP A 147 13.35 -1.11 0.11
N TYR A 148 13.25 -0.79 -1.19
CA TYR A 148 13.08 0.56 -1.75
C TYR A 148 11.69 0.74 -2.40
N SER A 149 10.73 -0.12 -2.05
CA SER A 149 9.39 -0.05 -2.63
C SER A 149 8.68 1.26 -2.24
N ALA A 150 7.76 1.68 -3.10
CA ALA A 150 7.00 2.92 -2.94
C ALA A 150 5.50 2.65 -2.95
N VAL A 151 4.78 3.23 -1.99
CA VAL A 151 3.34 3.09 -1.82
C VAL A 151 2.69 4.47 -1.89
N ASP A 152 1.77 4.68 -2.83
CA ASP A 152 0.93 5.87 -2.91
C ASP A 152 -0.53 5.50 -2.63
N VAL A 153 -1.12 6.11 -1.62
CA VAL A 153 -2.53 5.93 -1.24
C VAL A 153 -3.23 7.27 -1.29
N SER A 154 -4.17 7.41 -2.22
CA SER A 154 -4.99 8.61 -2.38
C SER A 154 -6.47 8.36 -2.07
N MET A 155 -6.94 7.12 -2.23
CA MET A 155 -8.31 6.69 -1.92
C MET A 155 -8.31 5.20 -1.56
N GLY A 156 -9.50 4.67 -1.22
CA GLY A 156 -9.73 3.25 -0.95
C GLY A 156 -9.82 2.90 0.54
N HIS A 157 -10.05 1.61 0.80
CA HIS A 157 -10.15 1.05 2.14
C HIS A 157 -9.08 -0.02 2.35
N LEU A 158 -8.24 0.14 3.36
CA LEU A 158 -7.16 -0.79 3.70
C LEU A 158 -7.32 -1.29 5.14
N MET A 159 -6.83 -2.49 5.43
CA MET A 159 -6.80 -2.99 6.80
C MET A 159 -5.57 -2.47 7.55
N THR A 160 -4.38 -2.78 7.03
CA THR A 160 -3.10 -2.47 7.66
C THR A 160 -2.09 -2.08 6.58
N ILE A 161 -1.23 -1.11 6.89
CA ILE A 161 -0.06 -0.80 6.08
C ILE A 161 1.19 -0.97 6.95
N VAL A 162 2.17 -1.72 6.46
CA VAL A 162 3.44 -1.95 7.14
C VAL A 162 4.60 -1.59 6.21
N LEU A 163 5.48 -0.71 6.69
CA LEU A 163 6.69 -0.28 5.98
C LEU A 163 7.94 -0.81 6.70
N TYR A 164 8.83 -1.41 5.92
CA TYR A 164 10.14 -1.92 6.36
C TYR A 164 11.28 -1.25 5.59
N ASP A 165 12.51 -1.42 6.09
CA ASP A 165 13.77 -1.05 5.45
C ASP A 165 13.87 0.40 4.97
N SER A 166 13.94 0.64 3.65
CA SER A 166 14.04 1.97 3.02
C SER A 166 12.78 2.31 2.19
N SER A 167 11.68 1.59 2.43
CA SER A 167 10.42 1.78 1.70
C SER A 167 9.83 3.15 1.98
N GLN A 168 9.01 3.64 1.05
CA GLN A 168 8.41 4.97 1.12
C GLN A 168 6.90 4.89 0.97
N MET A 169 6.18 5.70 1.74
CA MET A 169 4.74 5.84 1.62
C MET A 169 4.31 7.29 1.54
N LEU A 170 3.43 7.59 0.61
CA LEU A 170 2.63 8.80 0.55
C LEU A 170 1.16 8.43 0.80
N PHE A 171 0.58 8.93 1.89
CA PHE A 171 -0.82 8.74 2.26
C PHE A 171 -1.55 10.08 2.25
N THR A 172 -2.33 10.33 1.20
CA THR A 172 -3.06 11.59 0.96
C THR A 172 -4.56 11.45 1.13
N GLY A 173 -5.09 10.23 1.18
CA GLY A 173 -6.52 9.96 1.36
C GLY A 173 -6.84 8.48 1.56
N GLY A 174 -8.13 8.15 1.57
CA GLY A 174 -8.63 6.80 1.89
C GLY A 174 -8.78 6.54 3.40
N SER A 175 -8.97 5.28 3.77
CA SER A 175 -9.08 4.86 5.16
C SER A 175 -8.27 3.60 5.48
N VAL A 176 -7.60 3.58 6.64
CA VAL A 176 -6.93 2.40 7.20
C VAL A 176 -7.68 1.94 8.45
N GLN A 177 -8.14 0.70 8.49
CA GLN A 177 -9.00 0.18 9.56
C GLN A 177 -8.24 -0.09 10.86
N TYR A 178 -7.04 -0.66 10.79
CA TYR A 178 -6.28 -1.08 11.96
C TYR A 178 -5.09 -0.18 12.26
N HIS A 179 -4.00 -0.26 11.51
CA HIS A 179 -2.87 0.60 11.81
C HIS A 179 -1.98 0.86 10.60
N ILE A 180 -1.25 1.96 10.70
CA ILE A 180 -0.06 2.20 9.90
C ILE A 180 1.14 1.94 10.81
N LEU A 181 1.98 0.98 10.43
CA LEU A 181 3.22 0.65 11.11
C LEU A 181 4.43 0.99 10.22
N VAL A 182 5.23 1.96 10.66
CA VAL A 182 6.48 2.35 10.02
C VAL A 182 7.63 1.69 10.81
N SER A 183 7.87 0.40 10.54
CA SER A 183 8.91 -0.42 11.20
C SER A 183 10.30 -0.26 10.57
N GLY A 184 10.40 0.66 9.62
CA GLY A 184 11.51 1.03 8.75
C GLY A 184 10.97 2.02 7.73
N GLY A 185 11.83 2.59 6.91
CA GLY A 185 11.40 3.44 5.81
C GLY A 185 10.92 4.83 6.23
N GLN A 186 10.14 5.44 5.34
CA GLN A 186 9.67 6.82 5.43
C GLN A 186 8.19 6.93 5.05
N ALA A 187 7.38 7.56 5.89
CA ALA A 187 5.97 7.83 5.61
C ALA A 187 5.65 9.32 5.62
N SER A 188 4.80 9.77 4.69
CA SER A 188 4.19 11.10 4.69
C SER A 188 2.67 10.94 4.69
N VAL A 189 2.02 11.41 5.76
CA VAL A 189 0.56 11.33 5.97
C VAL A 189 0.01 12.75 6.00
N SER A 190 -0.78 13.11 4.98
CA SER A 190 -1.30 14.47 4.78
C SER A 190 -2.83 14.54 4.69
N GLY A 191 -3.51 13.39 4.72
CA GLY A 191 -4.96 13.30 4.65
C GLY A 191 -5.48 11.91 5.02
N GLY A 192 -6.76 11.65 4.72
CA GLY A 192 -7.42 10.37 4.96
C GLY A 192 -7.78 10.11 6.43
N THR A 193 -8.09 8.86 6.75
CA THR A 193 -8.49 8.44 8.10
C THR A 193 -7.83 7.13 8.50
N ILE A 194 -7.05 7.15 9.58
CA ILE A 194 -6.48 5.98 10.23
C ILE A 194 -7.37 5.69 11.44
N ILE A 195 -8.19 4.65 11.38
CA ILE A 195 -9.18 4.35 12.42
C ILE A 195 -8.49 3.87 13.70
N GLY A 196 -7.47 3.02 13.58
CA GLY A 196 -6.67 2.60 14.74
C GLY A 196 -5.34 3.36 14.83
N ASP A 197 -4.26 2.64 15.12
CA ASP A 197 -3.02 3.26 15.60
C ASP A 197 -2.11 3.75 14.46
N PHE A 198 -1.34 4.81 14.75
CA PHE A 198 -0.22 5.24 13.91
C PHE A 198 1.10 5.04 14.67
N HIS A 199 1.83 3.99 14.30
CA HIS A 199 3.02 3.53 15.00
C HIS A 199 4.28 3.69 14.14
N VAL A 200 5.30 4.36 14.68
CA VAL A 200 6.63 4.50 14.08
C VAL A 200 7.65 3.78 14.96
N SER A 201 8.22 2.69 14.45
CA SER A 201 9.20 1.85 15.17
C SER A 201 10.48 1.67 14.35
N GLY A 202 11.41 2.61 14.48
CA GLY A 202 12.71 2.56 13.79
C GLY A 202 12.75 3.26 12.42
N GLY A 203 11.62 3.59 11.82
CA GLY A 203 11.54 4.46 10.63
C GLY A 203 11.28 5.93 10.97
N GLN A 204 10.90 6.71 9.95
CA GLN A 204 10.53 8.12 10.09
C GLN A 204 9.14 8.35 9.48
N ALA A 205 8.30 9.13 10.15
CA ALA A 205 7.03 9.53 9.58
C ALA A 205 6.78 11.02 9.78
N THR A 206 6.12 11.66 8.83
CA THR A 206 5.59 13.02 8.95
C THR A 206 4.07 12.96 8.88
N TRP A 207 3.39 13.61 9.83
CA TRP A 207 1.94 13.73 9.88
C TRP A 207 1.54 15.20 9.86
N SER A 208 0.87 15.62 8.79
CA SER A 208 0.48 17.02 8.55
C SER A 208 -1.02 17.21 8.28
N GLY A 209 -1.78 16.11 8.20
CA GLY A 209 -3.22 16.16 8.00
C GLY A 209 -3.90 14.79 8.06
N GLY A 210 -5.23 14.77 8.07
CA GLY A 210 -6.03 13.58 8.24
C GLY A 210 -6.36 13.29 9.71
N LEU A 211 -7.13 12.24 9.94
CA LEU A 211 -7.60 11.83 11.26
C LEU A 211 -6.91 10.54 11.71
N VAL A 212 -6.42 10.50 12.95
CA VAL A 212 -5.98 9.27 13.62
C VAL A 212 -6.92 9.01 14.79
N GLY A 213 -7.72 7.94 14.70
CA GLY A 213 -8.70 7.55 15.70
C GLY A 213 -8.10 6.76 16.87
N GLY A 214 -6.99 6.05 16.64
CA GLY A 214 -6.28 5.31 17.68
C GLY A 214 -5.16 6.12 18.33
N ASN A 215 -4.14 5.41 18.80
CA ASN A 215 -3.01 6.00 19.49
C ASN A 215 -1.87 6.34 18.53
N LEU A 216 -1.07 7.32 18.92
CA LEU A 216 0.23 7.60 18.32
C LEU A 216 1.30 6.83 19.10
N ALA A 217 2.14 6.08 18.43
CA ALA A 217 3.24 5.37 19.09
C ALA A 217 4.56 5.65 18.37
N ALA A 218 5.58 6.02 19.14
CA ALA A 218 6.96 6.07 18.68
C ALA A 218 7.78 5.09 19.54
N ALA A 219 8.52 4.18 18.91
CA ALA A 219 9.33 3.17 19.59
C ALA A 219 10.66 2.91 18.87
N GLY A 220 11.58 2.16 19.49
CA GLY A 220 12.89 1.90 18.90
C GLY A 220 13.72 3.17 18.79
N ASN A 221 14.13 3.47 17.56
CA ASN A 221 14.74 4.73 17.15
C ASN A 221 13.80 5.53 16.23
N GLY A 222 12.49 5.26 16.28
CA GLY A 222 11.50 5.87 15.41
C GLY A 222 11.33 7.37 15.66
N VAL A 223 11.07 8.12 14.60
CA VAL A 223 10.79 9.56 14.68
C VAL A 223 9.46 9.87 14.02
N LEU A 224 8.48 10.33 14.80
CA LEU A 224 7.21 10.84 14.29
C LEU A 224 7.25 12.38 14.33
N THR A 225 7.31 13.01 13.17
CA THR A 225 7.18 14.47 13.03
C THR A 225 5.71 14.83 12.85
N ILE A 226 5.22 15.78 13.65
CA ILE A 226 3.85 16.28 13.57
C ILE A 226 3.91 17.77 13.22
N GLU A 227 3.31 18.12 12.10
CA GLU A 227 3.24 19.48 11.60
C GLU A 227 1.89 20.11 11.94
N GLY A 228 1.93 21.24 12.65
CA GLY A 228 0.71 21.92 13.07
C GLY A 228 0.99 23.07 13.99
N SER A 229 -0.01 23.43 14.78
CA SER A 229 0.07 24.60 15.67
C SER A 229 -0.60 24.37 17.02
N SER A 230 -0.20 25.23 17.95
CA SER A 230 -0.76 25.36 19.30
C SER A 230 -0.41 24.27 20.32
N PHE A 231 0.35 23.21 20.03
CA PHE A 231 0.60 21.96 20.81
C PHE A 231 0.25 21.93 22.33
N ALA A 232 -0.46 20.90 22.84
CA ALA A 232 -0.58 20.60 24.29
C ALA A 232 -0.39 19.14 24.57
N VAL A 233 0.22 18.88 25.72
CA VAL A 233 0.24 17.56 26.35
C VAL A 233 -0.57 17.64 27.63
N ASP A 234 -1.55 16.75 27.78
CA ASP A 234 -2.41 16.64 28.96
C ASP A 234 -3.10 17.98 29.33
N GLY A 235 -3.61 18.66 28.30
CA GLY A 235 -4.26 19.98 28.42
C GLY A 235 -3.31 21.16 28.65
N THR A 236 -2.01 20.91 28.89
CA THR A 236 -1.02 21.96 29.13
C THR A 236 -0.36 22.38 27.82
N PRO A 237 -0.42 23.66 27.40
CA PRO A 237 0.27 24.13 26.20
C PRO A 237 1.78 23.90 26.27
N ILE A 238 2.35 23.48 25.15
CA ILE A 238 3.79 23.26 24.96
C ILE A 238 4.28 23.94 23.67
N GLY A 239 5.58 24.21 23.62
CA GLY A 239 6.24 24.73 22.43
C GLY A 239 6.57 23.65 21.40
N TYR A 240 7.22 24.07 20.32
CA TYR A 240 7.80 23.17 19.32
C TYR A 240 9.08 22.51 19.85
N GLY A 241 9.42 21.35 19.29
CA GLY A 241 10.59 20.57 19.69
C GLY A 241 10.29 19.08 19.86
N SER A 242 11.23 18.36 20.45
CA SER A 242 11.13 16.91 20.61
C SER A 242 10.52 16.53 21.95
N LEU A 243 9.56 15.62 21.91
CA LEU A 243 9.06 14.85 23.04
C LEU A 243 9.80 13.51 23.09
N TYR A 244 10.16 13.09 24.30
CA TYR A 244 10.88 11.85 24.55
C TYR A 244 10.11 10.93 25.49
N SER A 245 10.61 9.70 25.55
CA SER A 245 10.26 8.71 26.57
C SER A 245 10.47 9.27 27.97
N MET A 246 9.54 8.99 28.88
CA MET A 246 9.64 9.41 30.28
C MET A 246 10.40 8.38 31.12
N LEU A 247 10.23 7.09 30.81
CA LEU A 247 10.78 6.00 31.60
C LEU A 247 11.99 5.33 30.94
N GLY A 248 12.28 5.64 29.69
CA GLY A 248 13.32 5.01 28.88
C GLY A 248 13.00 3.56 28.47
N GLY A 249 11.80 3.07 28.78
CA GLY A 249 11.39 1.68 28.62
C GLY A 249 10.79 1.37 27.25
N GLY A 250 10.28 0.14 27.07
CA GLY A 250 9.41 -0.15 25.93
C GLY A 250 8.14 0.71 25.96
N TRP A 251 7.57 1.02 24.80
CA TRP A 251 6.41 1.93 24.69
C TRP A 251 5.19 1.48 25.51
N THR A 252 5.01 0.16 25.71
CA THR A 252 3.95 -0.41 26.56
C THR A 252 4.12 -0.12 28.05
N ASN A 253 5.31 0.31 28.48
CA ASN A 253 5.60 0.67 29.87
C ASN A 253 5.48 2.18 30.11
N GLU A 254 5.29 2.98 29.06
CA GLU A 254 5.21 4.43 29.16
C GLU A 254 3.82 4.87 29.62
N PRO A 255 3.72 5.98 30.38
CA PRO A 255 2.42 6.53 30.75
C PRO A 255 1.67 7.03 29.50
N HIS A 256 0.36 6.80 29.49
CA HIS A 256 -0.55 7.38 28.50
C HIS A 256 -0.56 8.89 28.69
N ARG A 257 -0.24 9.63 27.64
CA ARG A 257 -0.37 11.09 27.58
C ARG A 257 -1.24 11.46 26.41
N GLN A 258 -1.96 12.57 26.51
CA GLN A 258 -2.87 13.03 25.48
C GLN A 258 -2.25 14.21 24.73
N LEU A 259 -2.11 14.07 23.41
CA LEU A 259 -1.77 15.16 22.52
C LEU A 259 -3.06 15.70 21.91
N THR A 260 -3.41 16.95 22.21
CA THR A 260 -4.56 17.64 21.59
C THR A 260 -4.02 18.78 20.74
N ARG A 261 -4.60 19.10 19.55
CA ARG A 261 -4.33 20.32 18.71
C ARG A 261 -4.96 20.41 17.33
N THR A 262 -4.38 21.25 16.46
CA THR A 262 -4.72 21.48 15.05
C THR A 262 -3.49 21.17 14.19
N LEU A 263 -3.64 20.26 13.22
CA LEU A 263 -2.65 19.92 12.20
C LEU A 263 -2.52 21.04 11.17
N LEU A 264 -1.50 20.95 10.31
CA LEU A 264 -1.24 21.91 9.23
C LEU A 264 -2.46 22.11 8.30
N ASN A 265 -3.25 21.08 8.05
CA ASN A 265 -4.46 21.18 7.22
C ASN A 265 -5.72 21.68 7.97
N GLY A 266 -5.61 21.96 9.27
CA GLY A 266 -6.72 22.40 10.13
C GLY A 266 -7.44 21.28 10.88
N ASP A 267 -7.09 20.01 10.65
CA ASP A 267 -7.73 18.88 11.33
C ASP A 267 -7.35 18.85 12.81
N PRO A 268 -8.29 18.50 13.71
CA PRO A 268 -7.97 18.37 15.12
C PRO A 268 -7.16 17.10 15.41
N ILE A 269 -6.19 17.21 16.31
CA ILE A 269 -5.55 16.09 16.99
C ILE A 269 -6.23 15.95 18.34
N ASP A 270 -6.65 14.73 18.67
CA ASP A 270 -7.06 14.34 20.02
C ASP A 270 -6.74 12.87 20.21
N SER A 271 -5.45 12.58 20.40
CA SER A 271 -4.94 11.21 20.42
C SER A 271 -4.06 11.00 21.64
N ASN A 272 -4.17 9.81 22.24
CA ASN A 272 -3.16 9.38 23.19
C ASN A 272 -1.86 9.10 22.45
N PHE A 273 -0.73 9.29 23.13
CA PHE A 273 0.57 8.96 22.58
C PHE A 273 1.50 8.27 23.57
N PHE A 274 2.42 7.48 23.01
CA PHE A 274 3.46 6.75 23.71
C PHE A 274 4.81 6.96 23.02
N ILE A 275 5.87 7.10 23.81
CA ILE A 275 7.24 7.23 23.29
C ILE A 275 8.14 6.30 24.07
N GLY A 276 8.52 5.18 23.48
CA GLY A 276 9.42 4.19 24.08
C GLY A 276 10.87 4.33 23.62
N GLN A 277 11.79 3.86 24.45
CA GLN A 277 13.22 3.70 24.14
C GLN A 277 13.84 5.03 23.69
N ASN A 278 14.54 5.04 22.55
CA ASN A 278 15.21 6.22 22.00
C ASN A 278 14.35 6.96 20.97
N ALA A 279 13.07 6.61 20.85
CA ALA A 279 12.18 7.22 19.88
C ALA A 279 11.83 8.66 20.28
N SER A 280 11.27 9.41 19.33
CA SER A 280 10.79 10.76 19.62
C SER A 280 9.57 11.13 18.77
N ILE A 281 8.78 12.05 19.33
CA ILE A 281 7.76 12.79 18.58
C ILE A 281 8.27 14.23 18.44
N VAL A 282 8.40 14.74 17.21
CA VAL A 282 8.92 16.08 16.93
C VAL A 282 7.79 16.99 16.48
N LEU A 283 7.56 18.06 17.21
CA LEU A 283 6.50 19.03 16.92
C LEU A 283 7.10 20.20 16.15
N VAL A 284 6.58 20.46 14.95
CA VAL A 284 7.13 21.47 14.02
C VAL A 284 6.05 22.49 13.67
N PRO A 285 6.38 23.81 13.64
CA PRO A 285 5.42 24.83 13.22
C PRO A 285 5.02 24.67 11.76
N GLU A 286 3.81 25.12 11.44
CA GLU A 286 3.35 25.24 10.06
C GLU A 286 4.37 26.03 9.20
N PRO A 287 4.80 25.53 8.03
CA PRO A 287 5.82 26.18 7.19
C PRO A 287 5.48 27.62 6.82
N ALA A 288 4.20 27.93 6.65
CA ALA A 288 3.71 29.27 6.34
C ALA A 288 4.06 30.29 7.44
N THR A 289 4.10 29.86 8.71
CA THR A 289 4.48 30.72 9.84
C THR A 289 5.91 31.23 9.68
N LEU A 290 6.82 30.36 9.24
CA LEU A 290 8.22 30.74 8.99
C LEU A 290 8.36 31.66 7.78
N ALA A 291 7.62 31.38 6.71
CA ALA A 291 7.61 32.21 5.51
C ALA A 291 7.09 33.63 5.81
N LEU A 292 5.98 33.73 6.55
CA LEU A 292 5.41 35.02 6.96
C LEU A 292 6.34 35.79 7.90
N LEU A 293 7.00 35.11 8.83
CA LEU A 293 7.99 35.71 9.72
C LEU A 293 9.18 36.27 8.92
N ALA A 294 9.68 35.51 7.93
CA ALA A 294 10.77 35.95 7.06
C ALA A 294 10.39 37.19 6.24
N ILE A 295 9.20 37.19 5.64
CA ILE A 295 8.68 38.35 4.88
C ILE A 295 8.51 39.56 5.81
N GLY A 296 7.93 39.36 7.00
CA GLY A 296 7.78 40.40 8.01
C GLY A 296 9.13 40.99 8.45
N GLY A 297 10.13 40.15 8.67
CA GLY A 297 11.51 40.56 8.97
C GLY A 297 12.12 41.42 7.88
N ILE A 298 11.97 41.01 6.61
CA ILE A 298 12.44 41.78 5.45
C ILE A 298 11.74 43.15 5.36
N ALA A 299 10.43 43.20 5.59
CA ALA A 299 9.65 44.43 5.57
C ALA A 299 10.11 45.42 6.66
N LEU A 300 10.38 44.93 7.87
CA LEU A 300 10.89 45.74 8.99
C LEU A 300 12.30 46.30 8.71
N VAL A 301 13.19 45.49 8.13
CA VAL A 301 14.54 45.93 7.74
C VAL A 301 14.48 47.01 6.66
N ARG A 302 13.59 46.88 5.67
CA ARG A 302 13.40 47.92 4.64
C ARG A 302 12.86 49.22 5.22
N ARG A 303 11.90 49.15 6.14
CA ARG A 303 11.34 50.36 6.80
C ARG A 303 12.41 51.13 7.57
N LYS A 304 13.28 50.44 8.31
CA LYS A 304 14.36 51.08 9.09
C LYS A 304 15.36 51.85 8.22
N ARG A 305 15.54 51.47 6.95
CA ARG A 305 16.42 52.19 6.01
C ARG A 305 15.83 53.50 5.50
N HIS A 306 14.50 53.62 5.44
CA HIS A 306 13.85 54.83 4.95
C HIS A 306 13.73 55.95 5.99
N THR A 307 13.86 55.64 7.29
CA THR A 307 13.75 56.63 8.37
C THR A 307 15.08 57.26 8.78
N SER A 308 16.18 56.94 8.10
CA SER A 308 17.54 57.40 8.45
C SER A 308 18.09 58.48 7.49
N THR A 309 17.21 59.19 6.79
CA THR A 309 17.53 60.36 5.95
C THR A 309 16.78 61.57 6.45
#